data_AF-A0A368QFS9-F1
#
_entry.id   AF-A0A368QFS9-F1
#
_cell.length_a   1.000
_cell.length_b   1.000
_cell.length_c   1.000
_cell.angle_alpha   90.00
_cell.angle_beta   90.00
_cell.angle_gamma   90.00
#
_symmetry.space_group_name_H-M   'P 1'
#
loop_
_entity.id
_entity.type
_entity.pdbx_description
1 polymer ?
#
loop_
_entity_poly.entity_id
_entity_poly.type
_entity_poly.pdbx_seq_one_letter_code
_entity_poly.pdbx_strand_id
1 'polypeptide(L)'
;MPGGESHAGQIFCCMGALAITRSLHHIDRDLLGWWLCERQCKDIELNGRPEKLADVCYSWWVLSSLIMIDRLHWIDKEKLTKFILN
;
A
#
# COMPACT_ATOMS: atom_id res chain seq x y z
N MET A 1 13.16 -3.60 7.63
CA MET A 1 14.30 -3.70 8.56
C MET A 1 14.20 -2.55 9.55
N PRO A 2 14.46 -2.75 10.86
CA PRO A 2 14.52 -1.63 11.80
C PRO A 2 15.52 -0.57 11.31
N GLY A 3 15.09 0.70 11.25
CA GLY A 3 15.89 1.82 10.74
C GLY A 3 15.99 1.93 9.21
N GLY A 4 15.40 1.00 8.45
CA GLY A 4 15.31 1.10 6.99
C GLY A 4 14.14 1.98 6.55
N GLU A 5 14.24 2.52 5.34
CA GLU A 5 13.15 3.29 4.72
C GLU A 5 11.90 2.42 4.53
N SER A 6 10.73 3.01 4.79
CA SER A 6 9.45 2.33 4.60
C SER A 6 9.17 2.09 3.12
N HIS A 7 8.75 0.86 2.77
CA HIS A 7 8.55 0.46 1.39
C HIS A 7 7.31 -0.44 1.24
N ALA A 8 6.45 -0.15 0.26
CA ALA A 8 5.18 -0.84 0.05
C ALA A 8 5.34 -2.37 -0.11
N GLY A 9 6.36 -2.82 -0.84
CA GLY A 9 6.64 -4.26 -0.99
C GLY A 9 7.04 -4.94 0.33
N GLN A 10 7.80 -4.26 1.19
CA GLN A 10 8.17 -4.80 2.50
C GLN A 10 6.96 -4.86 3.42
N ILE A 11 6.14 -3.79 3.40
CA ILE A 11 4.88 -3.73 4.13
C ILE A 11 3.99 -4.90 3.72
N PHE A 12 3.77 -5.13 2.42
CA PHE A 12 2.95 -6.26 1.98
C PHE A 12 3.45 -7.60 2.52
N CYS A 13 4.76 -7.86 2.48
CA CYS A 13 5.31 -9.11 3.01
C CYS A 13 5.05 -9.26 4.52
N CYS A 14 5.28 -8.21 5.30
CA CYS A 14 5.03 -8.21 6.74
C CYS A 14 3.52 -8.36 7.05
N MET A 15 2.68 -7.63 6.34
CA MET A 15 1.22 -7.69 6.45
C MET A 15 0.69 -9.08 6.11
N GLY A 16 1.17 -9.69 5.03
CA GLY A 16 0.79 -11.04 4.63
C GLY A 16 1.17 -12.08 5.67
N ALA A 17 2.39 -12.01 6.22
CA ALA A 17 2.81 -12.90 7.31
C ALA A 17 1.94 -12.74 8.57
N LEU A 18 1.61 -11.50 8.95
CA LEU A 18 0.74 -11.21 10.09
C LEU A 18 -0.71 -11.62 9.84
N ALA A 19 -1.21 -11.50 8.61
CA ALA A 19 -2.54 -11.97 8.21
C ALA A 19 -2.64 -13.50 8.31
N ILE A 20 -1.65 -14.23 7.79
CA ILE A 20 -1.59 -15.70 7.85
C ILE A 20 -1.56 -16.19 9.30
N THR A 21 -0.79 -15.51 10.16
CA THR A 21 -0.67 -15.85 11.59
C THR A 21 -1.80 -15.28 12.46
N ARG A 22 -2.77 -14.57 11.88
CA ARG A 22 -3.89 -13.90 12.57
C ARG A 22 -3.45 -12.85 13.60
N SER A 23 -2.31 -12.21 13.35
CA SER A 23 -1.65 -11.27 14.24
C SER A 23 -1.69 -9.81 13.76
N LEU A 24 -2.67 -9.47 12.90
CA LEU A 24 -2.86 -8.10 12.39
C LEU A 24 -3.19 -7.05 13.47
N HIS A 25 -3.54 -7.48 14.68
CA HIS A 25 -3.82 -6.58 15.81
C HIS A 25 -2.57 -5.89 16.36
N HIS A 26 -1.36 -6.32 15.99
CA HIS A 26 -0.12 -5.63 16.34
C HIS A 26 0.16 -4.37 15.49
N ILE A 27 -0.61 -4.16 14.43
CA ILE A 27 -0.42 -3.06 13.49
C ILE A 27 -1.39 -1.94 13.83
N ASP A 28 -0.89 -0.71 13.87
CA ASP A 28 -1.74 0.47 13.77
C ASP A 28 -2.27 0.58 12.34
N ARG A 29 -3.54 0.22 12.18
CA ARG A 29 -4.19 0.13 10.88
C ARG A 29 -4.38 1.50 10.23
N ASP A 30 -4.67 2.53 11.01
CA ASP A 30 -4.97 3.85 10.47
C ASP A 30 -3.68 4.59 10.10
N LEU A 31 -2.64 4.49 10.92
CA LEU A 31 -1.32 5.02 10.58
C LEU A 31 -0.76 4.36 9.32
N LEU A 32 -0.85 3.04 9.23
CA LEU A 32 -0.40 2.31 8.03
C LEU A 32 -1.26 2.64 6.81
N GLY A 33 -2.59 2.70 6.99
CA GLY A 33 -3.53 3.05 5.93
C GLY A 33 -3.25 4.43 5.35
N TRP A 34 -2.99 5.41 6.20
CA TRP A 34 -2.60 6.76 5.81
C TRP A 34 -1.30 6.75 4.99
N TRP A 35 -0.27 6.07 5.49
CA TRP A 35 1.01 6.00 4.79
C TRP A 35 0.89 5.34 3.40
N LEU A 36 0.04 4.31 3.29
CA LEU A 36 -0.22 3.59 2.05
C LEU A 36 -1.06 4.40 1.05
N CYS A 37 -2.09 5.13 1.50
CA CYS A 37 -2.90 5.94 0.58
C CYS A 37 -2.12 7.14 0.02
N GLU A 38 -1.20 7.71 0.80
CA GLU A 38 -0.24 8.74 0.36
C GLU A 38 0.81 8.21 -0.66
N ARG A 39 0.70 6.94 -1.09
CA ARG A 39 1.45 6.45 -2.26
C ARG A 39 0.75 6.77 -3.58
N GLN A 40 -0.54 7.12 -3.56
CA GLN A 40 -1.25 7.52 -4.78
C GLN A 40 -0.82 8.95 -5.15
N CYS A 41 0.06 9.04 -6.14
CA CYS A 41 0.55 10.32 -6.63
C CYS A 41 -0.57 11.08 -7.37
N LYS A 42 -0.38 12.40 -7.54
CA LYS A 42 -1.34 13.27 -8.25
C LYS A 42 -1.72 12.75 -9.63
N ASP A 43 -0.81 12.02 -10.26
CA ASP A 43 -0.89 11.54 -11.64
C ASP A 43 -1.33 10.08 -11.76
N ILE A 44 -2.28 9.62 -10.94
CA ILE A 44 -3.02 8.34 -11.11
C ILE A 44 -2.30 7.10 -10.53
N GLU A 45 -0.98 7.09 -10.55
CA GLU A 45 -0.15 5.91 -10.25
C GLU A 45 0.27 5.78 -8.77
N LEU A 46 0.75 4.59 -8.37
CA LEU A 46 1.24 4.28 -7.03
C LEU A 46 2.76 4.12 -7.01
N ASN A 47 3.42 4.70 -6.01
CA ASN A 47 4.86 4.49 -5.76
C ASN A 47 5.13 3.57 -4.55
N GLY A 48 6.36 3.06 -4.47
CA GLY A 48 6.78 2.18 -3.38
C GLY A 48 7.18 2.90 -2.10
N ARG A 49 7.59 4.16 -2.24
CA ARG A 49 8.12 5.01 -1.18
C ARG A 49 8.04 6.49 -1.63
N PRO A 50 8.04 7.45 -0.69
CA PRO A 50 7.97 8.86 -1.01
C PRO A 50 9.05 9.31 -2.00
N GLU A 51 8.75 10.32 -2.82
CA GLU A 51 9.69 10.95 -3.77
C GLU A 51 10.32 10.00 -4.78
N LYS A 52 9.63 8.89 -5.12
CA LYS A 52 10.04 7.97 -6.18
C LYS A 52 8.98 7.83 -7.25
N LEU A 53 9.47 7.43 -8.43
CA LEU A 53 8.66 7.09 -9.58
C LEU A 53 7.68 5.99 -9.20
N ALA A 54 6.49 6.09 -9.77
CA ALA A 54 5.48 5.08 -9.65
C ALA A 54 5.79 3.88 -10.56
N ASP A 55 5.15 2.76 -10.23
CA ASP A 55 5.32 1.49 -10.94
C ASP A 55 4.04 0.67 -10.76
N VAL A 56 3.62 -0.01 -11.83
CA VAL A 56 2.42 -0.86 -11.86
C VAL A 56 2.41 -1.92 -10.76
N CYS A 57 3.56 -2.44 -10.35
CA CYS A 57 3.63 -3.45 -9.30
C CYS A 57 3.13 -2.93 -7.94
N TYR A 58 3.23 -1.63 -7.67
CA TYR A 58 2.72 -1.03 -6.44
C TYR A 58 1.20 -1.01 -6.38
N SER A 59 0.51 -1.13 -7.52
CA SER A 59 -0.92 -1.45 -7.53
C SER A 59 -1.20 -2.69 -6.70
N TRP A 60 -0.47 -3.77 -6.92
CA TRP A 60 -0.66 -5.00 -6.14
C TRP A 60 -0.26 -4.82 -4.67
N TRP A 61 0.94 -4.30 -4.41
CA TRP A 61 1.50 -4.24 -3.05
C TRP A 61 0.69 -3.31 -2.14
N VAL A 62 0.28 -2.13 -2.63
CA VAL A 62 -0.48 -1.14 -1.86
C VAL A 62 -1.94 -1.57 -1.72
N LEU A 63 -2.62 -1.96 -2.80
CA LEU A 63 -4.03 -2.37 -2.74
C LEU A 63 -4.24 -3.55 -1.80
N SER A 64 -3.42 -4.59 -1.94
CA SER A 64 -3.56 -5.79 -1.11
C SER A 64 -3.34 -5.46 0.36
N SER A 65 -2.37 -4.59 0.66
CA SER A 65 -2.11 -4.16 2.04
C SER A 65 -3.30 -3.36 2.60
N LEU A 66 -3.89 -2.45 1.82
CA LEU A 66 -5.09 -1.68 2.21
C LEU A 66 -6.32 -2.58 2.41
N ILE A 67 -6.47 -3.64 1.61
CA ILE A 67 -7.55 -4.62 1.77
C ILE A 67 -7.40 -5.38 3.10
N MET A 68 -6.18 -5.79 3.47
CA MET A 68 -5.92 -6.52 4.72
C MET A 68 -6.30 -5.72 5.98
N ILE A 69 -6.33 -4.39 5.90
CA ILE A 69 -6.70 -3.49 7.00
C ILE A 69 -8.04 -2.77 6.81
N ASP A 70 -8.80 -3.14 5.78
CA ASP A 70 -10.10 -2.54 5.44
C ASP A 70 -10.03 -1.01 5.21
N ARG A 71 -9.03 -0.56 4.44
CA ARG A 71 -8.78 0.85 4.09
C ARG A 71 -8.71 1.10 2.59
N LEU A 72 -9.19 0.15 1.78
CA LEU A 72 -9.20 0.30 0.32
C LEU A 72 -10.00 1.53 -0.17
N HIS A 73 -10.97 2.01 0.62
CA HIS A 73 -11.76 3.19 0.27
C HIS A 73 -11.00 4.52 0.42
N TRP A 74 -9.76 4.51 0.91
CA TRP A 74 -8.91 5.72 1.07
C TRP A 74 -8.15 6.10 -0.21
N ILE A 75 -8.30 5.32 -1.28
CA ILE A 75 -7.67 5.59 -2.58
C ILE A 75 -8.72 5.81 -3.66
N ASP A 76 -8.35 6.56 -4.69
CA ASP A 76 -9.13 6.75 -5.90
C ASP A 76 -9.00 5.52 -6.81
N LYS A 77 -9.99 4.63 -6.74
CA LYS A 77 -10.03 3.38 -7.52
C LYS A 77 -10.16 3.65 -9.02
N GLU A 78 -10.92 4.67 -9.42
CA GLU A 78 -11.18 4.94 -10.83
C GLU A 78 -9.91 5.37 -11.56
N LYS A 79 -9.14 6.25 -10.91
CA LYS A 79 -7.81 6.63 -11.41
C LYS A 79 -6.94 5.39 -11.54
N LEU A 80 -6.79 4.61 -10.47
CA LEU A 80 -5.89 3.46 -10.50
C LEU A 80 -6.28 2.42 -11.55
N THR A 81 -7.57 2.15 -11.73
CA THR A 81 -8.06 1.26 -12.79
C THR A 81 -7.71 1.78 -14.18
N LYS A 82 -7.82 3.09 -14.43
CA LYS A 82 -7.40 3.68 -15.71
C LYS A 82 -5.90 3.52 -15.95
N PHE A 83 -5.07 3.67 -14.91
CA PHE A 83 -3.62 3.44 -15.05
C PHE A 83 -3.27 1.99 -15.36
N ILE A 84 -3.95 1.02 -14.74
CA ILE A 84 -3.64 -0.40 -14.97
C ILE A 84 -4.05 -0.86 -16.37
N LEU A 85 -5.10 -0.26 -16.95
CA LEU A 85 -5.72 -0.70 -18.21
C LEU A 85 -5.30 0.09 -19.46
N ASN A 86 -4.59 1.22 -19.33
CA ASN A 86 -4.11 2.05 -20.44
C ASN A 86 -2.59 2.07 -20.48
#